data_AF-A0A0Q1DPC7-F1
#
_entry.id   AF-A0A0Q1DPC7-F1
#
_cell.length_a   1.000
_cell.length_b   1.000
_cell.length_c   1.000
_cell.angle_alpha   90.00
_cell.angle_beta   90.00
_cell.angle_gamma   90.00
#
_symmetry.space_group_name_H-M   'P 1'
#
loop_
_entity.id
_entity.type
_entity.pdbx_description
1 polymer ?
#
loop_
_entity_poly.entity_id
_entity_poly.type
_entity_poly.pdbx_seq_one_letter_code
_entity_poly.pdbx_strand_id
1 'polypeptide(L)'
;MIKTYIEKLSVFTVLMVIFSSCDIERLESAQETAEGGGTIETFTAYTIDSTDPTGSNVYGRIVFWKTDLDQTLVQISLYNTIADIMHPAVLINGVAGAGTTTLLALDEVDGSTGELSDNKFFLISDTAFYDSILTLDAHVSISLSPSDDTIVATGDIGANADPVDSN
;
A
#
# COMPACT_ATOMS: atom_id res chain seq x y z
N MET A 1 -37.17 2.51 70.12
CA MET A 1 -36.04 2.18 69.22
C MET A 1 -35.97 3.27 68.17
N ILE A 2 -35.03 4.25 68.21
CA ILE A 2 -33.60 4.15 67.79
C ILE A 2 -33.54 3.63 66.34
N LYS A 3 -33.01 4.29 65.29
CA LYS A 3 -32.15 5.47 65.07
C LYS A 3 -32.28 5.80 63.54
N THR A 4 -32.60 7.04 63.10
CA THR A 4 -31.70 8.05 62.45
C THR A 4 -31.19 7.72 61.00
N TYR A 5 -30.90 8.60 60.02
CA TYR A 5 -30.33 9.98 59.95
C TYR A 5 -30.60 10.66 58.56
N ILE A 6 -30.84 12.00 58.57
CA ILE A 6 -30.21 13.13 57.81
C ILE A 6 -30.12 13.04 56.27
N GLU A 7 -30.87 13.88 55.53
CA GLU A 7 -30.57 15.25 55.00
C GLU A 7 -29.45 15.39 53.95
N LYS A 8 -29.73 16.32 53.00
CA LYS A 8 -28.86 17.06 52.06
C LYS A 8 -28.91 16.53 50.62
N LEU A 9 -29.55 17.27 49.70
CA LEU A 9 -29.03 18.44 48.98
C LEU A 9 -27.99 18.03 47.92
N SER A 10 -28.36 18.06 46.65
CA SER A 10 -27.52 18.71 45.63
C SER A 10 -28.25 18.88 44.31
N VAL A 11 -28.48 20.16 44.00
CA VAL A 11 -28.67 20.72 42.67
C VAL A 11 -27.38 20.48 41.88
N PHE A 12 -27.48 19.96 40.65
CA PHE A 12 -26.49 20.30 39.62
C PHE A 12 -27.09 20.15 38.22
N THR A 13 -27.66 21.24 37.73
CA THR A 13 -27.98 21.44 36.31
C THR A 13 -26.66 21.57 35.55
N VAL A 14 -26.24 20.50 34.87
CA VAL A 14 -25.05 20.53 34.02
C VAL A 14 -25.42 21.10 32.65
N LEU A 15 -24.92 22.31 32.43
CA LEU A 15 -24.81 23.05 31.19
C LEU A 15 -24.12 22.20 30.10
N MET A 16 -24.86 21.74 29.10
CA MET A 16 -24.32 21.03 27.94
C MET A 16 -23.78 22.05 26.92
N VAL A 17 -22.49 22.36 27.02
CA VAL A 17 -21.78 23.19 26.05
C VAL A 17 -21.39 22.31 24.86
N ILE A 18 -22.07 22.51 23.73
CA ILE A 18 -21.75 21.87 22.45
C ILE A 18 -20.63 22.69 21.82
N PHE A 19 -19.38 22.31 22.04
CA PHE A 19 -18.27 22.76 21.20
C PHE A 19 -18.27 21.90 19.92
N SER A 20 -18.85 22.42 18.85
CA SER A 20 -18.57 21.92 17.50
C SER A 20 -17.18 22.40 17.09
N SER A 21 -16.16 21.66 17.50
CA SER A 21 -14.80 21.76 16.94
C SER A 21 -14.75 20.85 15.72
N CYS A 22 -14.97 21.41 14.53
CA CYS A 22 -14.60 20.76 13.28
C CYS A 22 -13.15 21.14 12.95
N ASP A 23 -12.20 20.58 13.68
CA ASP A 23 -10.85 20.41 13.17
C ASP A 23 -10.81 19.03 12.49
N ILE A 24 -11.22 18.99 11.22
CA ILE A 24 -10.70 17.96 10.31
C ILE A 24 -9.30 18.45 9.95
N GLU A 25 -8.35 18.23 10.85
CA GLU A 25 -6.94 18.22 10.47
C GLU A 25 -6.80 17.05 9.49
N ARG A 26 -6.68 17.40 8.21
CA ARG A 26 -6.22 16.48 7.18
C ARG A 26 -4.87 15.96 7.69
N LEU A 27 -4.76 14.67 8.00
CA LEU A 27 -3.50 14.03 8.38
C LEU A 27 -2.48 14.33 7.27
N GLU A 28 -1.69 15.37 7.45
CA GLU A 28 -0.49 15.57 6.65
C GLU A 28 0.47 14.46 7.01
N SER A 29 1.08 13.85 6.00
CA SER A 29 2.11 12.83 6.20
C SER A 29 3.22 13.45 7.05
N ALA A 30 3.52 12.84 8.21
CA ALA A 30 4.65 13.27 9.01
C ALA A 30 5.94 13.03 8.21
N GLN A 31 6.48 14.09 7.61
CA GLN A 31 7.75 14.07 6.87
C GLN A 31 8.98 14.26 7.77
N GLU A 32 8.79 14.27 9.09
CA GLU A 32 9.89 14.42 10.05
C GLU A 32 10.68 13.11 10.14
N THR A 33 11.78 13.03 9.39
CA THR A 33 12.77 11.97 9.57
C THR A 33 13.61 12.23 10.81
N ALA A 34 14.03 11.16 11.48
CA ALA A 34 15.04 11.25 12.53
C ALA A 34 16.34 11.84 11.96
N GLU A 35 17.08 12.57 12.80
CA GLU A 35 18.39 13.13 12.43
C GLU A 35 19.34 12.01 11.96
N GLY A 36 19.64 11.99 10.65
CA GLY A 36 20.44 10.96 9.99
C GLY A 36 19.68 9.92 9.17
N GLY A 37 18.34 9.98 9.09
CA GLY A 37 17.55 9.18 8.15
C GLY A 37 17.42 9.91 6.82
N GLY A 38 18.04 9.40 5.76
CA GLY A 38 17.85 9.93 4.40
C GLY A 38 16.36 9.96 4.03
N THR A 39 15.89 11.08 3.50
CA THR A 39 14.54 11.19 2.95
C THR A 39 14.56 10.59 1.54
N ILE A 40 13.92 9.44 1.37
CA ILE A 40 13.67 8.92 0.01
C ILE A 40 12.49 9.70 -0.53
N GLU A 41 12.77 10.77 -1.28
CA GLU A 41 11.75 11.69 -1.77
C GLU A 41 11.29 11.33 -3.19
N THR A 42 12.15 10.72 -4.01
CA THR A 42 11.86 10.45 -5.42
C THR A 42 11.14 9.12 -5.57
N PHE A 43 9.90 9.15 -6.07
CA PHE A 43 9.12 7.93 -6.27
C PHE A 43 8.13 8.03 -7.44
N THR A 44 7.62 6.88 -7.86
CA THR A 44 6.54 6.74 -8.84
C THR A 44 5.66 5.56 -8.44
N ALA A 45 4.34 5.76 -8.46
CA ALA A 45 3.37 4.77 -8.03
C ALA A 45 2.33 4.46 -9.12
N TYR A 46 1.91 3.20 -9.18
CA TYR A 46 0.88 2.70 -10.09
C TYR A 46 -0.17 1.90 -9.33
N THR A 47 -1.41 1.95 -9.81
CA THR A 47 -2.51 1.15 -9.26
C THR A 47 -2.34 -0.32 -9.63
N ILE A 48 -2.79 -1.21 -8.73
CA ILE A 48 -3.04 -2.61 -9.02
C ILE A 48 -4.55 -2.82 -8.91
N ASP A 49 -5.19 -3.13 -10.02
CA ASP A 49 -6.64 -3.33 -10.09
C ASP A 49 -7.01 -4.80 -9.98
N SER A 50 -8.22 -5.06 -9.47
CA SER A 50 -8.71 -6.44 -9.36
C SER A 50 -9.11 -7.02 -10.71
N THR A 51 -8.77 -8.30 -10.91
CA THR A 51 -9.28 -9.09 -12.04
C THR A 51 -10.66 -9.71 -11.75
N ASP A 52 -11.08 -9.74 -10.48
CA ASP A 52 -12.40 -10.20 -10.03
C ASP A 52 -13.04 -9.18 -9.08
N PRO A 53 -13.49 -8.02 -9.61
CA PRO A 53 -14.08 -6.95 -8.80
C PRO A 53 -15.44 -7.34 -8.18
N THR A 54 -16.06 -8.43 -8.63
CA THR A 54 -17.33 -8.93 -8.09
C THR A 54 -17.16 -10.00 -7.01
N GLY A 55 -15.99 -10.61 -6.91
CA GLY A 55 -15.66 -11.65 -5.93
C GLY A 55 -14.71 -11.12 -4.85
N SER A 56 -13.47 -11.61 -4.84
CA SER A 56 -12.49 -11.23 -3.80
C SER A 56 -12.11 -9.75 -3.86
N ASN A 57 -12.16 -9.15 -5.06
CA ASN A 57 -11.81 -7.76 -5.29
C ASN A 57 -10.46 -7.40 -4.65
N VAL A 58 -9.43 -8.18 -4.92
CA VAL A 58 -8.04 -7.88 -4.51
C VAL A 58 -7.53 -6.72 -5.35
N TYR A 59 -7.11 -5.63 -4.72
CA TYR A 59 -6.55 -4.46 -5.38
C TYR A 59 -5.45 -3.85 -4.52
N GLY A 60 -4.71 -2.89 -5.05
CA GLY A 60 -3.60 -2.31 -4.32
C GLY A 60 -2.82 -1.25 -5.08
N ARG A 61 -1.57 -1.10 -4.68
CA ARG A 61 -0.62 -0.14 -5.27
C ARG A 61 0.78 -0.72 -5.24
N ILE A 62 1.53 -0.44 -6.30
CA ILE A 62 2.97 -0.65 -6.37
C ILE A 62 3.66 0.72 -6.40
N VAL A 63 4.73 0.86 -5.62
CA VAL A 63 5.53 2.08 -5.53
C VAL A 63 7.00 1.75 -5.78
N PHE A 64 7.61 2.50 -6.69
CA PHE A 64 9.03 2.45 -6.97
C PHE A 64 9.68 3.69 -6.35
N TRP A 65 10.66 3.49 -5.48
CA TRP A 65 11.41 4.55 -4.83
C TRP A 65 12.85 4.56 -5.35
N LYS A 66 13.37 5.74 -5.72
CA LYS A 66 14.78 5.89 -6.12
C LYS A 66 15.63 6.19 -4.89
N THR A 67 16.67 5.40 -4.65
CA THR A 67 17.62 5.64 -3.56
C THR A 67 18.70 6.63 -3.97
N ASP A 68 19.45 7.16 -3.00
CA ASP A 68 20.64 8.00 -3.24
C ASP A 68 21.78 7.27 -3.99
N LEU A 69 21.70 5.94 -4.09
CA LEU A 69 22.63 5.11 -4.85
C LEU A 69 22.08 4.76 -6.25
N ASP A 70 21.05 5.48 -6.72
CA ASP A 70 20.32 5.25 -7.98
C ASP A 70 19.64 3.88 -8.10
N GLN A 71 19.58 3.10 -7.02
CA GLN A 71 18.87 1.82 -6.99
C GLN A 71 17.36 2.03 -6.82
N THR A 72 16.57 0.99 -7.12
CA THR A 72 15.12 1.04 -6.93
C THR A 72 14.68 0.16 -5.77
N LEU A 73 13.89 0.71 -4.85
CA LEU A 73 13.14 -0.06 -3.86
C LEU A 73 11.69 -0.18 -4.33
N VAL A 74 11.19 -1.41 -4.42
CA VAL A 74 9.80 -1.69 -4.78
C VAL A 74 9.01 -2.01 -3.53
N GLN A 75 7.88 -1.33 -3.35
CA GLN A 75 6.90 -1.61 -2.31
C GLN A 75 5.59 -2.03 -2.97
N ILE A 76 4.95 -3.05 -2.44
CA ILE A 76 3.59 -3.45 -2.83
C ILE A 76 2.70 -3.42 -1.59
N SER A 77 1.49 -2.90 -1.76
CA SER A 77 0.44 -2.94 -0.75
C SER A 77 -0.85 -3.44 -1.40
N LEU A 78 -1.37 -4.58 -0.93
CA LEU A 78 -2.63 -5.18 -1.37
C LEU A 78 -3.70 -5.10 -0.29
N TYR A 79 -4.94 -5.05 -0.73
CA TYR A 79 -6.15 -5.03 0.10
C TYR A 79 -7.09 -6.16 -0.35
N ASN A 80 -7.95 -6.60 0.57
CA ASN A 80 -8.87 -7.73 0.39
C ASN A 80 -8.17 -9.06 0.05
N THR A 81 -6.92 -9.22 0.46
CA THR A 81 -6.19 -10.48 0.37
C THR A 81 -6.76 -11.53 1.31
N ILE A 82 -6.39 -12.80 1.07
CA ILE A 82 -6.81 -13.91 1.92
C ILE A 82 -5.71 -14.16 2.95
N ALA A 83 -6.06 -14.08 4.24
CA ALA A 83 -5.12 -14.33 5.33
C ALA A 83 -4.44 -15.70 5.20
N ASP A 84 -3.16 -15.75 5.58
CA ASP A 84 -2.29 -16.93 5.51
C ASP A 84 -2.05 -17.49 4.09
N ILE A 85 -2.41 -16.74 3.04
CA ILE A 85 -2.05 -17.04 1.65
C ILE A 85 -0.96 -16.08 1.19
N MET A 86 0.08 -16.63 0.60
CA MET A 86 1.14 -15.85 -0.05
C MET A 86 0.76 -15.59 -1.50
N HIS A 87 0.84 -14.35 -1.95
CA HIS A 87 0.46 -13.95 -3.30
C HIS A 87 1.71 -13.55 -4.10
N PRO A 88 2.26 -14.42 -4.97
CA PRO A 88 3.43 -14.10 -5.78
C PRO A 88 3.23 -12.85 -6.64
N ALA A 89 4.15 -11.89 -6.55
CA ALA A 89 4.16 -10.70 -7.39
C ALA A 89 5.26 -10.76 -8.46
N VAL A 90 4.87 -10.54 -9.71
CA VAL A 90 5.78 -10.63 -10.86
C VAL A 90 5.59 -9.42 -11.78
N LEU A 91 6.69 -8.84 -12.24
CA LEU A 91 6.70 -7.85 -13.31
C LEU A 91 6.82 -8.58 -14.66
N ILE A 92 5.87 -8.35 -15.55
CA ILE A 92 5.75 -9.02 -16.85
C ILE A 92 5.86 -7.99 -17.97
N ASN A 93 6.58 -8.33 -19.04
CA ASN A 93 6.70 -7.49 -20.23
C ASN A 93 5.38 -7.49 -21.02
N GLY A 94 4.92 -6.31 -21.42
CA GLY A 94 3.70 -6.09 -22.18
C GLY A 94 2.57 -5.51 -21.32
N VAL A 95 1.45 -5.21 -21.99
CA VAL A 95 0.19 -4.80 -21.36
C VAL A 95 -0.41 -5.94 -20.52
N ALA A 96 -1.08 -5.57 -19.42
CA ALA A 96 -1.82 -6.46 -18.56
C ALA A 96 -2.78 -7.37 -19.33
N GLY A 97 -2.76 -8.67 -19.01
CA GLY A 97 -3.59 -9.70 -19.66
C GLY A 97 -3.12 -10.17 -21.03
N ALA A 98 -2.08 -9.56 -21.62
CA ALA A 98 -1.50 -9.98 -22.90
C ALA A 98 -0.01 -10.37 -22.80
N GLY A 99 0.74 -9.77 -21.87
CA GLY A 99 2.15 -10.08 -21.64
C GLY A 99 2.37 -11.49 -21.10
N THR A 100 3.46 -12.14 -21.52
CA THR A 100 3.77 -13.53 -21.12
C THR A 100 5.20 -13.72 -20.61
N THR A 101 6.07 -12.73 -20.78
CA THR A 101 7.49 -12.84 -20.45
C THR A 101 7.78 -12.15 -19.14
N THR A 102 8.13 -12.92 -18.11
CA THR A 102 8.58 -12.39 -16.81
C THR A 102 9.86 -11.56 -16.99
N LEU A 103 9.80 -10.29 -16.57
CA LEU A 103 10.96 -9.41 -16.46
C LEU A 103 11.67 -9.63 -15.13
N LEU A 104 10.90 -9.66 -14.05
CA LEU A 104 11.42 -9.73 -12.69
C LEU A 104 10.40 -10.41 -11.78
N ALA A 105 10.83 -11.46 -11.09
CA ALA A 105 10.12 -11.94 -9.91
C ALA A 105 10.50 -11.01 -8.74
N LEU A 106 9.49 -10.44 -8.09
CA LEU A 106 9.69 -9.57 -6.94
C LEU A 106 9.77 -10.48 -5.69
N ASP A 107 8.75 -10.42 -4.85
CA ASP A 107 8.55 -11.28 -3.68
C ASP A 107 7.04 -11.61 -3.61
N GLU A 108 6.65 -12.48 -2.68
CA GLU A 108 5.27 -12.76 -2.38
C GLU A 108 4.69 -11.67 -1.47
N VAL A 109 3.41 -11.35 -1.64
CA VAL A 109 2.66 -10.51 -0.70
C VAL A 109 1.98 -11.42 0.32
N ASP A 110 2.26 -11.24 1.61
CA ASP A 110 1.57 -11.95 2.68
C ASP A 110 0.13 -11.44 2.78
N GLY A 111 -0.84 -12.31 2.52
CA GLY A 111 -2.25 -11.95 2.51
C GLY A 111 -2.81 -11.56 3.88
N SER A 112 -2.10 -11.83 4.98
CA SER A 112 -2.46 -11.35 6.32
C SER A 112 -2.07 -9.89 6.56
N THR A 113 -1.00 -9.40 5.91
CA THR A 113 -0.50 -8.03 6.09
C THR A 113 -0.79 -7.13 4.90
N GLY A 114 -0.96 -7.71 3.71
CA GLY A 114 -1.03 -6.99 2.44
C GLY A 114 0.33 -6.45 1.97
N GLU A 115 1.44 -6.82 2.62
CA GLU A 115 2.78 -6.34 2.31
C GLU A 115 3.69 -7.48 1.82
N LEU A 116 4.82 -7.14 1.19
CA LEU A 116 5.84 -8.11 0.81
C LEU A 116 6.33 -8.92 2.03
N SER A 117 6.52 -10.22 1.86
CA SER A 117 6.70 -11.15 2.96
C SER A 117 8.09 -11.21 3.55
N ASP A 118 9.13 -11.13 2.73
CA ASP A 118 10.50 -11.25 3.21
C ASP A 118 10.99 -9.93 3.80
N ASN A 119 10.69 -8.81 3.11
CA ASN A 119 11.07 -7.47 3.51
C ASN A 119 10.04 -6.47 3.02
N LYS A 120 9.89 -5.34 3.74
CA LYS A 120 9.02 -4.23 3.33
C LYS A 120 9.28 -3.73 1.89
N PHE A 121 10.52 -3.86 1.43
CA PHE A 121 10.93 -3.44 0.10
C PHE A 121 11.70 -4.55 -0.61
N PHE A 122 11.43 -4.72 -1.90
CA PHE A 122 12.27 -5.49 -2.81
C PHE A 122 13.32 -4.57 -3.45
N LEU A 123 14.59 -4.98 -3.46
CA LEU A 123 15.68 -4.19 -4.04
C LEU A 123 15.96 -4.60 -5.49
N ILE A 124 15.89 -3.63 -6.40
CA ILE A 124 16.43 -3.74 -7.76
C ILE A 124 17.76 -2.98 -7.78
N SER A 125 18.85 -3.73 -7.94
CA SER A 125 20.21 -3.19 -7.88
C SER A 125 20.66 -2.51 -9.19
N ASP A 126 19.96 -2.74 -10.30
CA ASP A 126 20.21 -2.06 -11.56
C ASP A 126 19.88 -0.56 -11.42
N THR A 127 20.93 0.26 -11.48
CA THR A 127 20.82 1.71 -11.30
C THR A 127 20.14 2.41 -12.47
N ALA A 128 19.96 1.74 -13.61
CA ALA A 128 19.21 2.27 -14.75
C ALA A 128 17.70 2.01 -14.63
N PHE A 129 17.27 1.11 -13.73
CA PHE A 129 15.88 0.64 -13.70
C PHE A 129 14.90 1.79 -13.43
N TYR A 130 15.13 2.58 -12.38
CA TYR A 130 14.20 3.65 -11.99
C TYR A 130 13.91 4.62 -13.13
N ASP A 131 14.97 5.09 -13.79
CA ASP A 131 14.89 6.09 -14.87
C ASP A 131 14.22 5.52 -16.13
N SER A 132 14.14 4.19 -16.26
CA SER A 132 13.49 3.50 -17.37
C SER A 132 11.98 3.26 -17.16
N ILE A 133 11.48 3.35 -15.91
CA ILE A 133 10.12 2.94 -15.53
C ILE A 133 9.05 3.57 -16.43
N LEU A 134 9.14 4.88 -16.70
CA LEU A 134 8.13 5.61 -17.50
C LEU A 134 8.03 5.12 -18.96
N THR A 135 9.06 4.43 -19.45
CA THR A 135 9.11 3.89 -20.82
C THR A 135 9.00 2.38 -20.86
N LEU A 136 8.90 1.74 -19.70
CA LEU A 136 8.83 0.29 -19.58
C LEU A 136 7.47 -0.20 -20.10
N ASP A 137 7.48 -1.07 -21.11
CA ASP A 137 6.28 -1.79 -21.54
C ASP A 137 6.08 -2.99 -20.61
N ALA A 138 5.42 -2.78 -19.48
CA ALA A 138 5.22 -3.80 -18.46
C ALA A 138 3.92 -3.65 -17.69
N HIS A 139 3.60 -4.68 -16.92
CA HIS A 139 2.59 -4.68 -15.89
C HIS A 139 3.04 -5.54 -14.71
N VAL A 140 2.52 -5.23 -13.52
CA VAL A 140 2.60 -6.12 -12.36
C VAL A 140 1.44 -7.11 -12.38
N SER A 141 1.71 -8.35 -12.01
CA SER A 141 0.74 -9.43 -11.93
C SER A 141 0.84 -10.11 -10.58
N ILE A 142 -0.29 -10.32 -9.92
CA ILE A 142 -0.41 -10.95 -8.61
C ILE A 142 -1.14 -12.28 -8.75
N SER A 143 -0.45 -13.40 -8.47
CA SER A 143 -1.04 -14.73 -8.50
C SER A 143 -1.81 -15.05 -7.20
N LEU A 144 -2.80 -15.93 -7.30
CA LEU A 144 -3.64 -16.34 -6.17
C LEU A 144 -2.81 -16.99 -5.07
N SER A 145 -1.89 -17.90 -5.42
CA SER A 145 -0.99 -18.55 -4.47
C SER A 145 0.26 -19.10 -5.16
N PRO A 146 1.27 -19.62 -4.44
CA PRO A 146 2.45 -20.21 -5.07
C PRO A 146 2.16 -21.51 -5.84
N SER A 147 0.97 -22.09 -5.65
CA SER A 147 0.52 -23.32 -6.32
C SER A 147 -0.66 -23.09 -7.28
N ASP A 148 -1.13 -21.85 -7.42
CA ASP A 148 -2.24 -21.48 -8.29
C ASP A 148 -1.93 -20.14 -9.00
N ASP A 149 -1.62 -20.24 -10.28
CA ASP A 149 -1.24 -19.11 -11.16
C ASP A 149 -2.44 -18.25 -11.58
N THR A 150 -3.63 -18.43 -11.01
CA THR A 150 -4.77 -17.55 -11.26
C THR A 150 -4.43 -16.12 -10.85
N ILE A 151 -4.48 -15.17 -11.79
CA ILE A 151 -4.16 -13.77 -11.50
C ILE A 151 -5.35 -13.12 -10.81
N VAL A 152 -5.16 -12.64 -9.57
CA VAL A 152 -6.19 -12.01 -8.73
C VAL A 152 -6.18 -10.47 -8.81
N ALA A 153 -5.05 -9.90 -9.20
CA ALA A 153 -4.89 -8.46 -9.39
C ALA A 153 -3.76 -8.19 -10.38
N THR A 154 -3.87 -7.09 -11.13
CA THR A 154 -2.85 -6.67 -12.11
C THR A 154 -2.88 -5.16 -12.31
N GLY A 155 -1.76 -4.57 -12.72
CA GLY A 155 -1.67 -3.14 -12.99
C GLY A 155 -0.63 -2.84 -14.06
N ASP A 156 -1.04 -2.11 -15.10
CA ASP A 156 -0.13 -1.59 -16.12
C ASP A 156 0.86 -0.58 -15.52
N ILE A 157 2.07 -0.53 -16.07
CA ILE A 157 3.18 0.33 -15.64
C ILE A 157 3.79 0.99 -16.86
N GLY A 158 4.34 2.20 -16.68
CA GLY A 158 5.23 2.83 -17.65
C GLY A 158 4.52 3.20 -18.95
N ALA A 159 4.95 2.62 -20.07
CA ALA A 159 4.37 2.91 -21.37
C ALA A 159 2.88 2.55 -21.48
N ASN A 160 2.36 1.71 -20.56
CA ASN A 160 1.00 1.20 -20.58
C ASN A 160 0.04 1.96 -19.66
N ALA A 161 0.54 2.77 -18.72
CA ALA A 161 -0.28 3.54 -17.79
C ALA A 161 0.44 4.77 -17.25
N ASP A 162 -0.32 5.82 -16.93
CA ASP A 162 0.21 6.97 -16.22
C ASP A 162 0.37 6.66 -14.72
N PRO A 163 1.43 7.17 -14.05
CA PRO A 163 1.53 7.11 -12.60
C PRO A 163 0.33 7.77 -11.90
N VAL A 164 -0.13 7.16 -10.82
CA VAL A 164 -1.19 7.75 -9.97
C VAL A 164 -0.66 8.71 -8.93
N ASP A 165 0.64 8.64 -8.64
CA ASP A 165 1.37 9.55 -7.77
C ASP A 165 2.87 9.47 -8.08
N SER A 166 3.59 10.58 -7.93
CA SER A 166 5.03 10.65 -8.17
C SER A 166 5.63 11.94 -7.58
N ASN A 167 6.91 11.91 -7.24
CA ASN A 167 7.70 13.07 -6.85
C ASN A 167 9.09 13.04 -7.48
#